data_AF-A0A7W1IK24-F1
#
_entry.id   AF-A0A7W1IK24-F1
#
_cell.length_a   1.000
_cell.length_b   1.000
_cell.length_c   1.000
_cell.angle_alpha   90.00
_cell.angle_beta   90.00
_cell.angle_gamma   90.00
#
_symmetry.space_group_name_H-M   'P 1'
#
loop_
_entity.id
_entity.type
_entity.pdbx_description
1 polymer ?
#
loop_
_entity_poly.entity_id
_entity_poly.type
_entity_poly.pdbx_seq_one_letter_code
_entity_poly.pdbx_strand_id
1 'polypeptide(L)'
;MKRIAPPLTGSYRLQLNADFTLGAAEERVPYLRSLGISHLYLSPVFTARGGSTHGYDVADPTLVSEALGGEQALRSLADAVHRHEMGMLLDIVPNHMGIGPDNPFWDDVLARGEESRFAGWFDVSWRATPKRTRGRVLLPVLGDTLETVIERGEIGLDVRDAMLRVVYFDHHFPLDPATITPELESAWRDPTKRSVLRSWTAGAPGRDRLRALLGAQHYQLAYWRTASRDLNYRRFFDVNELICLRVEREDVFETTHATVLRLVSDGVI
;
A
#
# COMPACT_ATOMS: atom_id res chain seq x y z
N MET A 1 20.58 14.46 27.70
CA MET A 1 20.47 13.28 28.60
C MET A 1 19.54 12.28 27.94
N LYS A 2 19.96 11.02 27.73
CA LYS A 2 19.03 9.95 27.33
C LYS A 2 18.00 9.78 28.44
N ARG A 3 16.71 10.00 28.14
CA ARG A 3 15.63 9.77 29.09
C ARG A 3 15.52 8.26 29.32
N ILE A 4 15.50 7.83 30.57
CA ILE A 4 15.32 6.42 30.92
C ILE A 4 13.81 6.20 30.97
N ALA A 5 13.28 5.33 30.11
CA ALA A 5 11.87 4.95 30.13
C ALA A 5 11.50 4.35 31.50
N PRO A 6 10.29 4.59 32.02
CA PRO A 6 9.85 3.99 33.27
C PRO A 6 9.80 2.46 33.14
N PRO A 7 9.86 1.69 34.24
CA PRO A 7 9.62 0.25 34.19
C PRO A 7 8.24 -0.07 33.59
N LEU A 8 8.17 -1.02 32.66
CA LEU A 8 6.92 -1.51 32.10
C LEU A 8 6.16 -2.33 33.15
N THR A 9 5.14 -1.74 33.75
CA THR A 9 4.28 -2.37 34.78
C THR A 9 2.84 -2.59 34.30
N GLY A 10 2.42 -1.87 33.27
CA GLY A 10 1.12 -2.02 32.62
C GLY A 10 1.06 -1.23 31.33
N SER A 11 0.57 -1.86 30.26
CA SER A 11 0.36 -1.24 28.95
C SER A 11 -1.13 -1.09 28.65
N TYR A 12 -1.48 -0.04 27.89
CA TYR A 12 -2.85 0.19 27.42
C TYR A 12 -2.89 0.30 25.90
N ARG A 13 -3.61 -0.61 25.23
CA ARG A 13 -3.70 -0.64 23.78
C ARG A 13 -4.62 0.46 23.25
N LEU A 14 -4.10 1.27 22.34
CA LEU A 14 -4.84 2.31 21.62
C LEU A 14 -4.96 1.92 20.15
N GLN A 15 -6.20 1.82 19.67
CA GLN A 15 -6.52 1.58 18.26
C GLN A 15 -6.65 2.92 17.56
N LEU A 16 -5.58 3.34 16.89
CA LEU A 16 -5.53 4.61 16.17
C LEU A 16 -6.20 4.47 14.79
N ASN A 17 -6.98 5.47 14.41
CA ASN A 17 -7.60 5.64 13.09
C ASN A 17 -8.07 7.09 12.92
N ALA A 18 -8.77 7.40 11.84
CA ALA A 18 -9.25 8.75 11.55
C ALA A 18 -10.21 9.30 12.64
N ASP A 19 -10.95 8.44 13.34
CA ASP A 19 -11.88 8.84 14.41
C ASP A 19 -11.21 8.91 15.80
N PHE A 20 -10.04 8.27 15.96
CA PHE A 20 -9.23 8.31 17.17
C PHE A 20 -7.74 8.49 16.80
N THR A 21 -7.34 9.74 16.60
CA THR A 21 -6.01 10.13 16.09
C THR A 21 -4.94 10.18 17.19
N LEU A 22 -3.69 10.47 16.83
CA LEU A 22 -2.61 10.69 17.79
C LEU A 22 -2.89 11.87 18.74
N GLY A 23 -3.54 12.94 18.24
CA GLY A 23 -3.98 14.05 19.08
C GLY A 23 -5.06 13.64 20.08
N ALA A 24 -6.03 12.82 19.65
CA ALA A 24 -7.04 12.27 20.56
C ALA A 24 -6.41 11.36 21.63
N ALA A 25 -5.39 10.59 21.27
CA ALA A 25 -4.60 9.81 22.22
C ALA A 25 -3.86 10.69 23.24
N GLU A 26 -3.29 11.81 22.79
CA GLU A 26 -2.58 12.78 23.65
C GLU A 26 -3.48 13.30 24.78
N GLU A 27 -4.73 13.66 24.46
CA GLU A 27 -5.71 14.12 25.44
C GLU A 27 -6.04 13.07 26.52
N ARG A 28 -5.81 11.78 26.26
CA ARG A 28 -6.10 10.69 27.19
C ARG A 28 -4.92 10.37 28.12
N VAL A 29 -3.73 10.91 27.86
CA VAL A 29 -2.53 10.65 28.67
C VAL A 29 -2.76 10.93 30.17
N PRO A 30 -3.35 12.07 30.60
CA PRO A 30 -3.55 12.33 32.03
C PRO A 30 -4.48 11.31 32.70
N TYR A 31 -5.56 10.92 32.00
CA TYR A 31 -6.48 9.90 32.47
C TYR A 31 -5.79 8.54 32.61
N LEU A 32 -5.07 8.10 31.57
CA LEU A 32 -4.36 6.82 31.59
C LEU A 32 -3.26 6.78 32.66
N ARG A 33 -2.59 7.91 32.91
CA ARG A 33 -1.67 8.04 34.05
C ARG A 33 -2.39 7.86 35.38
N SER A 34 -3.54 8.52 35.58
CA SER A 34 -4.33 8.39 36.81
C SER A 34 -4.87 6.98 37.05
N LEU A 35 -5.11 6.23 35.97
CA LEU A 35 -5.51 4.82 36.00
C LEU A 35 -4.36 3.89 36.43
N GLY A 36 -3.11 4.38 36.43
CA GLY A 36 -1.92 3.62 36.79
C GLY A 36 -1.19 2.97 35.61
N ILE A 37 -1.53 3.34 34.37
CA ILE A 37 -0.83 2.83 33.18
C ILE A 37 0.59 3.40 33.12
N SER A 38 1.56 2.54 32.78
CA SER A 38 2.96 2.93 32.60
C SER A 38 3.31 3.22 31.14
N HIS A 39 2.69 2.51 30.19
CA HIS A 39 3.00 2.64 28.77
C HIS A 39 1.74 2.69 27.91
N LEU A 40 1.73 3.57 26.91
CA LEU A 40 0.78 3.45 25.81
C LEU A 40 1.26 2.37 24.85
N TYR A 41 0.38 1.51 24.39
CA TYR A 41 0.66 0.57 23.30
C TYR A 41 -0.12 1.02 22.07
N LEU A 42 0.56 1.63 21.11
CA LEU A 42 -0.05 2.19 19.90
C LEU A 42 -0.19 1.09 18.83
N SER A 43 -1.31 1.09 18.12
CA SER A 43 -1.42 0.41 16.82
C SER A 43 -0.46 1.01 15.79
N PRO A 44 -0.25 0.37 14.62
CA PRO A 44 0.65 0.89 13.60
C PRO A 44 0.33 2.34 13.23
N VAL A 45 1.37 3.17 13.09
CA VAL A 45 1.24 4.62 12.84
C VAL A 45 1.67 5.05 11.44
N PHE A 46 2.25 4.13 10.66
CA PHE A 46 2.72 4.43 9.30
C PHE A 46 1.55 4.59 8.34
N THR A 47 1.79 5.28 7.22
CA THR A 47 0.80 5.47 6.17
C THR A 47 0.29 4.11 5.70
N ALA A 48 -0.97 3.84 5.98
CA ALA A 48 -1.71 2.66 5.55
C ALA A 48 -2.60 3.00 4.36
N ARG A 49 -3.31 2.00 3.83
CA ARG A 49 -4.22 2.23 2.71
C ARG A 49 -5.32 3.23 3.03
N GLY A 50 -5.81 3.91 1.99
CA GLY A 50 -6.93 4.85 2.09
C GLY A 50 -8.15 4.22 2.78
N GLY A 51 -8.61 4.84 3.86
CA GLY A 51 -9.76 4.35 4.64
C GLY A 51 -9.44 3.22 5.64
N SER A 52 -8.17 2.88 5.86
CA SER A 52 -7.78 1.90 6.88
C SER A 52 -8.23 2.32 8.28
N THR A 53 -8.76 1.35 9.03
CA THR A 53 -9.21 1.53 10.43
C THR A 53 -8.26 0.88 11.45
N HIS A 54 -7.21 0.21 10.98
CA HIS A 54 -6.33 -0.61 11.82
C HIS A 54 -4.83 -0.43 11.56
N GLY A 55 -4.42 0.08 10.39
CA GLY A 55 -3.01 0.41 10.08
C GLY A 55 -2.11 -0.76 9.66
N TYR A 56 -2.58 -2.01 9.73
CA TYR A 56 -1.82 -3.21 9.33
C TYR A 56 -1.60 -3.38 7.81
N ASP A 57 -2.37 -2.68 7.00
CA ASP A 57 -2.25 -2.58 5.54
C ASP A 57 -1.35 -1.40 5.15
N VAL A 58 -0.10 -1.41 5.65
CA VAL A 58 0.89 -0.35 5.43
C VAL A 58 1.15 -0.14 3.94
N ALA A 59 0.97 1.09 3.45
CA ALA A 59 1.23 1.49 2.07
C ALA A 59 2.57 2.23 1.92
N ASP A 60 3.00 2.97 2.95
CA ASP A 60 4.33 3.59 3.00
C ASP A 60 4.90 3.54 4.44
N PRO A 61 5.92 2.70 4.71
CA PRO A 61 6.53 2.56 6.03
C PRO A 61 7.49 3.72 6.36
N THR A 62 7.78 4.60 5.39
CA THR A 62 8.71 5.72 5.57
C THR A 62 8.04 6.96 6.15
N LEU A 63 6.70 7.01 6.12
CA LEU A 63 5.89 8.16 6.54
C LEU A 63 4.94 7.79 7.68
N VAL A 64 4.86 8.63 8.70
CA VAL A 64 3.78 8.57 9.70
C VAL A 64 2.50 9.09 9.04
N SER A 65 1.39 8.39 9.24
CA SER A 65 0.13 8.67 8.56
C SER A 65 -0.41 10.06 8.87
N GLU A 66 -0.62 10.86 7.82
CA GLU A 66 -1.28 12.17 7.91
C GLU A 66 -2.73 12.04 8.43
N ALA A 67 -3.41 10.93 8.15
CA ALA A 67 -4.74 10.66 8.69
C ALA A 67 -4.75 10.52 10.22
N LEU A 68 -3.59 10.25 10.84
CA LEU A 68 -3.42 10.22 12.30
C LEU A 68 -2.89 11.54 12.87
N GLY A 69 -2.60 12.54 12.03
CA GLY A 69 -1.98 13.82 12.40
C GLY A 69 -0.48 13.93 12.06
N GLY A 70 0.08 12.93 11.39
CA GLY A 70 1.47 12.94 10.92
C GLY A 70 2.51 12.83 12.03
N GLU A 71 3.78 12.93 11.66
CA GLU A 71 4.90 12.76 12.60
C GLU A 71 4.91 13.82 13.71
N GLN A 72 4.46 15.04 13.40
CA GLN A 72 4.39 16.11 14.40
C GLN A 72 3.43 15.77 15.55
N ALA A 73 2.28 15.17 15.25
CA ALA A 73 1.34 14.72 16.28
C ALA A 73 1.92 13.56 17.11
N LEU A 74 2.65 12.63 16.48
CA LEU A 74 3.31 11.54 17.18
C LEU A 74 4.35 12.07 18.19
N ARG A 75 5.13 13.08 17.79
CA ARG A 75 6.10 13.74 18.67
C ARG A 75 5.43 14.50 19.81
N SER A 76 4.32 15.20 19.53
CA SER A 76 3.52 15.88 20.57
C SER A 76 3.01 14.89 21.62
N LEU A 77 2.46 13.76 21.17
CA LEU A 77 2.03 12.68 22.04
C LEU A 77 3.18 12.13 22.88
N ALA A 78 4.34 11.88 22.27
CA ALA A 78 5.53 11.42 22.99
C ALA A 78 5.95 12.39 24.09
N ASP A 79 5.98 13.69 23.79
CA ASP A 79 6.30 14.72 24.79
C ASP A 79 5.30 14.73 25.94
N ALA A 80 4.00 14.59 25.67
CA ALA A 80 2.97 14.48 26.70
C ALA A 80 3.15 13.23 27.56
N VAL A 81 3.34 12.07 26.94
CA VAL A 81 3.60 10.79 27.64
C VAL A 81 4.83 10.91 28.56
N HIS A 82 5.92 11.49 28.07
CA HIS A 82 7.12 11.69 28.87
C HIS A 82 6.93 12.70 30.00
N ARG A 83 6.16 13.78 29.81
CA ARG A 83 5.82 14.73 30.89
C ARG A 83 5.05 14.06 32.03
N HIS A 84 4.33 12.99 31.74
CA HIS A 84 3.59 12.17 32.71
C HIS A 84 4.39 10.97 33.24
N GLU A 85 5.69 10.90 32.95
CA GLU A 85 6.59 9.80 33.36
C GLU A 85 6.09 8.43 32.87
N MET A 86 5.47 8.41 31.68
CA MET A 86 5.03 7.21 30.98
C MET A 86 5.96 6.91 29.80
N GLY A 87 5.86 5.71 29.23
CA GLY A 87 6.55 5.31 28.00
C GLY A 87 5.59 4.94 26.87
N MET A 88 6.12 4.58 25.71
CA MET A 88 5.33 4.08 24.57
C MET A 88 5.87 2.76 24.04
N LEU A 89 4.96 1.96 23.49
CA LEU A 89 5.24 0.77 22.70
C LEU A 89 4.56 0.99 21.35
N LEU A 90 5.29 0.77 20.26
CA LEU A 90 4.77 0.90 18.91
C LEU A 90 4.64 -0.48 18.25
N ASP A 91 3.45 -0.79 17.76
CA ASP A 91 3.21 -1.94 16.89
C ASP A 91 3.78 -1.70 15.50
N ILE A 92 4.51 -2.68 14.95
CA ILE A 92 5.15 -2.60 13.63
C ILE A 92 4.79 -3.81 12.77
N VAL A 93 4.78 -3.61 11.45
CA VAL A 93 4.30 -4.61 10.48
C VAL A 93 5.39 -4.94 9.46
N PRO A 94 6.43 -5.72 9.83
CA PRO A 94 7.58 -5.96 8.97
C PRO A 94 7.32 -6.99 7.86
N ASN A 95 6.29 -7.83 8.01
CA ASN A 95 6.08 -8.96 7.11
C ASN A 95 5.44 -8.59 5.78
N HIS A 96 4.54 -7.59 5.75
CA HIS A 96 3.68 -7.34 4.59
C HIS A 96 3.30 -5.86 4.45
N MET A 97 2.81 -5.51 3.25
CA MET A 97 2.27 -4.20 2.91
C MET A 97 0.91 -4.35 2.22
N GLY A 98 0.09 -3.29 2.28
CA GLY A 98 -1.16 -3.17 1.54
C GLY A 98 -0.92 -3.07 0.03
N ILE A 99 -1.68 -3.82 -0.75
CA ILE A 99 -1.75 -3.72 -2.22
C ILE A 99 -2.77 -2.65 -2.58
N GLY A 100 -2.34 -1.68 -3.37
CA GLY A 100 -3.22 -0.65 -3.90
C GLY A 100 -2.45 0.45 -4.64
N PRO A 101 -3.17 1.40 -5.24
CA PRO A 101 -2.59 2.59 -5.91
C PRO A 101 -1.80 3.50 -4.97
N ASP A 102 -2.10 3.40 -3.67
CA ASP A 102 -1.57 4.16 -2.56
C ASP A 102 -0.23 3.61 -2.06
N ASN A 103 0.15 2.40 -2.49
CA ASN A 103 1.46 1.83 -2.24
C ASN A 103 2.40 2.12 -3.43
N PRO A 104 3.25 3.16 -3.35
CA PRO A 104 4.09 3.56 -4.48
C PRO A 104 5.15 2.51 -4.85
N PHE A 105 5.55 1.66 -3.89
CA PHE A 105 6.52 0.59 -4.10
C PHE A 105 5.91 -0.53 -4.95
N TRP A 106 4.69 -0.95 -4.59
CA TRP A 106 3.95 -1.94 -5.34
C TRP A 106 3.52 -1.43 -6.71
N ASP A 107 3.12 -0.16 -6.78
CA ASP A 107 2.73 0.49 -8.03
C ASP A 107 3.89 0.49 -9.04
N ASP A 108 5.11 0.82 -8.62
CA ASP A 108 6.29 0.78 -9.49
C ASP A 108 6.64 -0.66 -9.94
N VAL A 109 6.43 -1.66 -9.09
CA VAL A 109 6.58 -3.08 -9.47
C VAL A 109 5.57 -3.50 -10.51
N LEU A 110 4.30 -3.08 -10.41
CA LEU A 110 3.30 -3.35 -11.44
C LEU A 110 3.60 -2.60 -12.74
N ALA A 111 4.18 -1.40 -12.66
CA ALA A 111 4.53 -0.59 -13.82
C ALA A 111 5.80 -1.05 -14.54
N ARG A 112 6.76 -1.67 -13.86
CA ARG A 112 8.09 -2.00 -14.42
C ARG A 112 8.48 -3.48 -14.33
N GLY A 113 7.68 -4.30 -13.64
CA GLY A 113 7.95 -5.72 -13.46
C GLY A 113 9.27 -6.00 -12.75
N GLU A 114 10.02 -6.98 -13.25
CA GLU A 114 11.33 -7.41 -12.70
C GLU A 114 12.40 -6.29 -12.76
N GLU A 115 12.19 -5.25 -13.58
CA GLU A 115 13.11 -4.11 -13.70
C GLU A 115 12.86 -3.02 -12.65
N SER A 116 11.76 -3.09 -11.90
CA SER A 116 11.55 -2.18 -10.77
C SER A 116 12.67 -2.34 -9.74
N ARG A 117 13.17 -1.21 -9.20
CA ARG A 117 14.09 -1.23 -8.06
C ARG A 117 13.50 -1.92 -6.82
N PHE A 118 12.17 -2.02 -6.76
CA PHE A 118 11.43 -2.64 -5.67
C PHE A 118 10.98 -4.07 -6.00
N ALA A 119 11.30 -4.62 -7.19
CA ALA A 119 10.92 -5.99 -7.56
C ALA A 119 11.45 -7.04 -6.57
N GLY A 120 12.63 -6.78 -5.99
CA GLY A 120 13.24 -7.62 -4.97
C GLY A 120 12.69 -7.43 -3.55
N TRP A 121 11.87 -6.40 -3.31
CA TRP A 121 11.27 -6.14 -2.00
C TRP A 121 10.13 -7.11 -1.69
N PHE A 122 9.33 -7.45 -2.69
CA PHE A 122 8.17 -8.29 -2.53
C PHE A 122 8.50 -9.74 -2.84
N ASP A 123 7.83 -10.66 -2.15
CA ASP A 123 8.00 -12.09 -2.35
C ASP A 123 7.18 -12.60 -3.53
N VAL A 124 7.60 -12.20 -4.73
CA VAL A 124 7.01 -12.59 -6.02
C VAL A 124 7.84 -13.70 -6.64
N SER A 125 7.17 -14.81 -6.97
CA SER A 125 7.71 -15.90 -7.77
C SER A 125 7.61 -15.57 -9.26
N TRP A 126 8.50 -14.71 -9.75
CA TRP A 126 8.55 -14.24 -11.16
C TRP A 126 8.70 -15.37 -12.19
N ARG A 127 9.36 -16.45 -11.79
CA ARG A 127 9.59 -17.65 -12.63
C ARG A 127 8.55 -18.75 -12.39
N ALA A 128 7.48 -18.47 -11.65
CA ALA A 128 6.43 -19.44 -11.38
C ALA A 128 5.79 -19.97 -12.67
N THR A 129 5.53 -21.26 -12.67
CA THR A 129 4.64 -21.93 -13.62
C THR A 129 3.18 -21.64 -13.27
N PRO A 130 2.28 -21.42 -14.24
CA PRO A 130 2.39 -21.73 -15.67
C PRO A 130 3.13 -20.67 -16.51
N LYS A 131 3.60 -21.05 -17.72
CA LYS A 131 4.29 -20.13 -18.67
C LYS A 131 3.58 -18.80 -18.87
N ARG A 132 2.26 -18.76 -18.74
CA ARG A 132 1.44 -17.56 -18.95
C ARG A 132 1.70 -16.46 -17.91
N THR A 133 2.11 -16.79 -16.70
CA THR A 133 2.42 -15.81 -15.64
C THR A 133 3.92 -15.56 -15.50
N ARG A 134 4.75 -16.15 -16.37
CA ARG A 134 6.19 -15.96 -16.34
C ARG A 134 6.54 -14.49 -16.57
N GLY A 135 7.30 -13.91 -15.65
CA GLY A 135 7.70 -12.50 -15.68
C GLY A 135 6.56 -11.51 -15.37
N ARG A 136 5.41 -11.99 -14.86
CA ARG A 136 4.24 -11.15 -14.56
C ARG A 136 3.66 -11.46 -13.19
N VAL A 137 3.10 -10.45 -12.53
CA VAL A 137 2.31 -10.61 -11.30
C VAL A 137 0.88 -11.03 -11.63
N LEU A 138 0.38 -12.13 -11.07
CA LEU A 138 -1.02 -12.54 -11.25
C LEU A 138 -1.92 -11.85 -10.21
N LEU A 139 -2.89 -11.05 -10.65
CA LEU A 139 -3.80 -10.30 -9.79
C LEU A 139 -5.24 -10.85 -9.90
N PRO A 140 -5.73 -11.63 -8.91
CA PRO A 140 -7.05 -12.26 -8.94
C PRO A 140 -8.16 -11.28 -8.52
N VAL A 141 -8.39 -10.23 -9.30
CA VAL A 141 -9.29 -9.11 -8.95
C VAL A 141 -10.57 -9.05 -9.80
N LEU A 142 -10.61 -9.73 -10.93
CA LEU A 142 -11.73 -9.62 -11.87
C LEU A 142 -12.93 -10.44 -11.37
N GLY A 143 -14.14 -9.92 -11.53
CA GLY A 143 -15.39 -10.60 -11.21
C GLY A 143 -15.81 -11.69 -12.22
N ASP A 144 -15.16 -11.74 -13.38
CA ASP A 144 -15.35 -12.75 -14.44
C ASP A 144 -14.02 -12.92 -15.20
N THR A 145 -14.01 -13.71 -16.28
CA THR A 145 -12.83 -13.84 -17.15
C THR A 145 -12.48 -12.48 -17.79
N LEU A 146 -11.18 -12.27 -18.06
CA LEU A 146 -10.70 -11.03 -18.68
C LEU A 146 -11.43 -10.72 -19.99
N GLU A 147 -11.71 -11.74 -20.80
CA GLU A 147 -12.41 -11.58 -22.07
C GLU A 147 -13.83 -11.04 -21.86
N THR A 148 -14.58 -11.66 -20.95
CA THR A 148 -15.95 -11.25 -20.62
C THR A 148 -16.00 -9.83 -20.06
N VAL A 149 -15.05 -9.46 -19.20
CA VAL A 149 -14.93 -8.11 -18.64
C VAL A 149 -14.65 -7.07 -19.74
N ILE A 150 -13.81 -7.40 -20.72
CA ILE A 150 -13.52 -6.54 -21.89
C ILE A 150 -14.75 -6.43 -22.81
N GLU A 151 -15.45 -7.52 -23.07
CA GLU A 151 -16.66 -7.54 -23.92
C GLU A 151 -17.78 -6.68 -23.34
N ARG A 152 -17.95 -6.70 -22.01
CA ARG A 152 -18.93 -5.88 -21.28
C ARG A 152 -18.50 -4.41 -21.13
N GLY A 153 -17.26 -4.06 -21.45
CA GLY A 153 -16.73 -2.71 -21.30
C GLY A 153 -16.57 -2.27 -19.84
N GLU A 154 -16.41 -3.22 -18.92
CA GLU A 154 -16.24 -2.97 -17.49
C GLU A 154 -14.81 -2.52 -17.13
N ILE A 155 -13.84 -2.82 -18.00
CA ILE A 155 -12.44 -2.41 -17.87
C ILE A 155 -12.07 -1.42 -18.97
N GLY A 156 -11.31 -0.38 -18.62
CA GLY A 156 -10.90 0.65 -19.56
C GLY A 156 -9.70 1.46 -19.06
N LEU A 157 -9.57 2.69 -19.57
CA LEU A 157 -8.50 3.62 -19.21
C LEU A 157 -9.07 4.90 -18.63
N ASP A 158 -8.43 5.42 -17.59
CA ASP A 158 -8.76 6.73 -17.00
C ASP A 158 -7.54 7.37 -16.35
N VAL A 159 -7.63 8.65 -16.00
CA VAL A 159 -6.62 9.33 -15.19
C VAL A 159 -7.08 9.36 -13.73
N ARG A 160 -6.36 8.68 -12.83
CA ARG A 160 -6.58 8.65 -11.38
C ARG A 160 -5.34 9.12 -10.65
N ASP A 161 -5.49 10.01 -9.68
CA ASP A 161 -4.38 10.58 -8.91
C ASP A 161 -3.26 11.12 -9.81
N ALA A 162 -3.67 11.86 -10.85
CA ALA A 162 -2.81 12.41 -11.90
C ALA A 162 -2.02 11.38 -12.75
N MET A 163 -2.30 10.09 -12.63
CA MET A 163 -1.65 9.02 -13.39
C MET A 163 -2.63 8.37 -14.38
N LEU A 164 -2.17 8.02 -15.58
CA LEU A 164 -2.93 7.18 -16.50
C LEU A 164 -2.97 5.75 -15.96
N ARG A 165 -4.17 5.18 -15.86
CA ARG A 165 -4.42 3.88 -15.23
C ARG A 165 -5.31 3.00 -16.12
N VAL A 166 -5.11 1.69 -16.00
CA VAL A 166 -6.15 0.71 -16.29
C VAL A 166 -7.15 0.75 -15.14
N VAL A 167 -8.45 0.86 -15.43
CA VAL A 167 -9.52 0.98 -14.43
C VAL A 167 -10.54 -0.13 -14.61
N TYR A 168 -10.87 -0.81 -13.51
CA TYR A 168 -11.91 -1.83 -13.39
C TYR A 168 -12.70 -1.58 -12.10
N PHE A 169 -13.86 -0.92 -12.21
CA PHE A 169 -14.61 -0.40 -11.06
C PHE A 169 -13.70 0.41 -10.12
N ASP A 170 -13.58 0.02 -8.85
CA ASP A 170 -12.73 0.68 -7.84
C ASP A 170 -11.25 0.27 -7.95
N HIS A 171 -10.94 -0.78 -8.74
CA HIS A 171 -9.58 -1.20 -8.98
C HIS A 171 -8.93 -0.37 -10.09
N HIS A 172 -7.66 -0.02 -9.88
CA HIS A 172 -6.88 0.71 -10.86
C HIS A 172 -5.42 0.30 -10.77
N PHE A 173 -4.78 0.22 -11.94
CA PHE A 173 -3.45 -0.34 -12.11
C PHE A 173 -2.62 0.58 -12.99
N PRO A 174 -1.30 0.71 -12.72
CA PRO A 174 -0.41 1.51 -13.56
C PRO A 174 -0.28 0.88 -14.95
N LEU A 175 0.14 1.68 -15.92
CA LEU A 175 0.59 1.17 -17.20
C LEU A 175 2.12 1.04 -17.18
N ASP A 176 2.65 0.04 -17.88
CA ASP A 176 4.04 0.05 -18.33
C ASP A 176 4.27 1.32 -19.17
N PRO A 177 5.20 2.23 -18.78
CA PRO A 177 5.52 3.43 -19.53
C PRO A 177 5.84 3.17 -21.01
N ALA A 178 6.44 2.02 -21.35
CA ALA A 178 6.77 1.66 -22.73
C ALA A 178 5.52 1.36 -23.58
N THR A 179 4.38 1.09 -22.95
CA THR A 179 3.10 0.82 -23.63
C THR A 179 2.23 2.07 -23.83
N ILE A 180 2.64 3.22 -23.30
CA ILE A 180 1.91 4.49 -23.44
C ILE A 180 2.18 5.06 -24.84
N THR A 181 1.15 5.08 -25.68
CA THR A 181 1.23 5.66 -27.02
C THR A 181 1.16 7.20 -26.97
N PRO A 182 1.61 7.92 -28.02
CA PRO A 182 1.49 9.39 -28.07
C PRO A 182 0.05 9.90 -27.93
N GLU A 183 -0.93 9.13 -28.41
CA GLU A 183 -2.36 9.44 -28.26
C GLU A 183 -2.78 9.37 -26.77
N LEU A 184 -2.39 8.30 -26.08
CA LEU A 184 -2.66 8.13 -24.64
C LEU A 184 -1.90 9.15 -23.79
N GLU A 185 -0.64 9.43 -24.13
CA GLU A 185 0.16 10.45 -23.46
C GLU A 185 -0.48 11.84 -23.61
N SER A 186 -0.96 12.18 -24.81
CA SER A 186 -1.66 13.46 -25.02
C SER A 186 -2.94 13.54 -24.20
N ALA A 187 -3.71 12.44 -24.08
CA ALA A 187 -4.93 12.41 -23.28
C ALA A 187 -4.65 12.42 -21.77
N TRP A 188 -3.50 11.89 -21.35
CA TRP A 188 -3.04 11.91 -19.97
C TRP A 188 -2.63 13.33 -19.54
N ARG A 189 -1.83 14.03 -20.37
CA ARG A 189 -1.30 15.36 -20.06
C ARG A 189 -2.32 16.50 -20.19
N ASP A 190 -3.32 16.34 -21.06
CA ASP A 190 -4.30 17.39 -21.37
C ASP A 190 -5.72 16.96 -20.95
N PRO A 191 -6.29 17.53 -19.87
CA PRO A 191 -7.63 17.19 -19.40
C PRO A 191 -8.73 17.34 -20.47
N THR A 192 -8.57 18.25 -21.44
CA THR A 192 -9.56 18.47 -22.51
C THR A 192 -9.65 17.30 -23.48
N LYS A 193 -8.59 16.47 -23.54
CA LYS A 193 -8.49 15.30 -24.42
C LYS A 193 -8.86 13.98 -23.74
N ARG A 194 -9.26 13.99 -22.46
CA ARG A 194 -9.58 12.75 -21.70
C ARG A 194 -10.72 11.92 -22.30
N SER A 195 -11.62 12.52 -23.08
CA SER A 195 -12.65 11.77 -23.81
C SER A 195 -12.07 10.72 -24.76
N VAL A 196 -10.84 10.93 -25.24
CA VAL A 196 -10.11 9.99 -26.10
C VAL A 196 -9.95 8.63 -25.42
N LEU A 197 -9.71 8.58 -24.10
CA LEU A 197 -9.48 7.32 -23.37
C LEU A 197 -10.68 6.36 -23.51
N ARG A 198 -11.90 6.88 -23.38
CA ARG A 198 -13.13 6.09 -23.57
C ARG A 198 -13.26 5.59 -25.01
N SER A 199 -13.10 6.47 -26.00
CA SER A 199 -13.16 6.08 -27.41
C SER A 199 -12.03 5.14 -27.84
N TRP A 200 -10.88 5.20 -27.17
CA TRP A 200 -9.72 4.35 -27.44
C TRP A 200 -10.05 2.88 -27.13
N THR A 201 -10.80 2.63 -26.07
CA THR A 201 -11.27 1.29 -25.67
C THR A 201 -12.58 0.85 -26.31
N ALA A 202 -13.28 1.74 -27.04
CA ALA A 202 -14.64 1.49 -27.53
C ALA A 202 -14.70 0.64 -28.80
N GLY A 203 -15.78 -0.15 -28.93
CA GLY A 203 -16.07 -0.98 -30.09
C GLY A 203 -15.10 -2.16 -30.25
N ALA A 204 -15.29 -2.97 -31.31
CA ALA A 204 -14.44 -4.13 -31.55
C ALA A 204 -12.95 -3.77 -31.70
N PRO A 205 -12.54 -2.75 -32.49
CA PRO A 205 -11.15 -2.36 -32.59
C PRO A 205 -10.55 -1.84 -31.27
N GLY A 206 -11.36 -1.14 -30.45
CA GLY A 206 -10.93 -0.67 -29.14
C GLY A 206 -10.69 -1.80 -28.15
N ARG A 207 -11.55 -2.84 -28.16
CA ARG A 207 -11.34 -4.06 -27.38
C ARG A 207 -10.08 -4.81 -27.81
N ASP A 208 -9.78 -4.87 -29.10
CA ASP A 208 -8.54 -5.50 -29.59
C ASP A 208 -7.29 -4.74 -29.12
N ARG A 209 -7.31 -3.40 -29.18
CA ARG A 209 -6.25 -2.56 -28.61
C ARG A 209 -6.10 -2.76 -27.10
N LEU A 210 -7.21 -2.84 -26.37
CA LEU A 210 -7.19 -3.06 -24.92
C LEU A 210 -6.63 -4.44 -24.56
N ARG A 211 -6.98 -5.50 -25.30
CA ARG A 211 -6.38 -6.84 -25.11
C ARG A 211 -4.87 -6.81 -25.33
N ALA A 212 -4.42 -6.15 -26.40
CA ALA A 212 -2.99 -6.01 -26.68
C ALA A 212 -2.27 -5.23 -25.57
N LEU A 213 -2.84 -4.12 -25.10
CA LEU A 213 -2.30 -3.32 -24.01
C LEU A 213 -2.18 -4.14 -22.72
N LEU A 214 -3.25 -4.79 -22.29
CA LEU A 214 -3.27 -5.63 -21.08
C LEU A 214 -2.32 -6.83 -21.20
N GLY A 215 -2.18 -7.39 -22.41
CA GLY A 215 -1.23 -8.46 -22.69
C GLY A 215 0.24 -8.05 -22.57
N ALA A 216 0.55 -6.76 -22.70
CA ALA A 216 1.89 -6.21 -22.61
C ALA A 216 2.30 -5.76 -21.19
N GLN A 217 1.36 -5.72 -20.23
CA GLN A 217 1.67 -5.28 -18.86
C GLN A 217 2.50 -6.30 -18.09
N HIS A 218 3.22 -5.84 -17.06
CA HIS A 218 3.96 -6.69 -16.11
C HIS A 218 3.07 -7.39 -15.08
N TYR A 219 1.76 -7.23 -15.20
CA TYR A 219 0.76 -7.94 -14.41
C TYR A 219 -0.31 -8.55 -15.30
N GLN A 220 -1.00 -9.54 -14.76
CA GLN A 220 -2.11 -10.20 -15.42
C GLN A 220 -3.32 -10.16 -14.49
N LEU A 221 -4.36 -9.44 -14.90
CA LEU A 221 -5.65 -9.45 -14.23
C LEU A 221 -6.37 -10.76 -14.51
N ALA A 222 -6.90 -11.41 -13.48
CA ALA A 222 -7.52 -12.71 -13.59
C ALA A 222 -8.80 -12.84 -12.75
N TYR A 223 -9.65 -13.79 -13.14
CA TYR A 223 -10.88 -14.09 -12.43
C TYR A 223 -10.58 -14.63 -11.02
N TRP A 224 -11.10 -13.95 -10.00
CA TRP A 224 -10.72 -14.23 -8.61
C TRP A 224 -10.99 -15.67 -8.18
N ARG A 225 -12.10 -16.28 -8.63
CA ARG A 225 -12.47 -17.65 -8.21
C ARG A 225 -11.55 -18.73 -8.72
N THR A 226 -10.92 -18.52 -9.88
CA THR A 226 -10.05 -19.54 -10.51
C THR A 226 -8.57 -19.26 -10.27
N ALA A 227 -8.19 -18.00 -10.08
CA ALA A 227 -6.79 -17.58 -10.04
C ALA A 227 -6.15 -17.61 -8.65
N SER A 228 -6.92 -17.66 -7.56
CA SER A 228 -6.35 -17.69 -6.19
C SER A 228 -5.43 -18.89 -5.94
N ARG A 229 -5.58 -19.99 -6.67
CA ARG A 229 -4.69 -21.18 -6.59
C ARG A 229 -3.39 -21.03 -7.37
N ASP A 230 -3.37 -20.13 -8.36
CA ASP A 230 -2.24 -19.88 -9.25
C ASP A 230 -1.46 -18.61 -8.85
N LEU A 231 -1.75 -18.06 -7.67
CA LEU A 231 -1.10 -16.87 -7.14
C LEU A 231 0.41 -17.07 -7.04
N ASN A 232 1.16 -16.12 -7.59
CA ASN A 232 2.61 -16.20 -7.69
C ASN A 232 3.31 -15.21 -6.75
N TYR A 233 2.69 -14.80 -5.66
CA TYR A 233 3.32 -14.02 -4.60
C TYR A 233 2.85 -14.47 -3.23
N ARG A 234 3.71 -14.35 -2.22
CA ARG A 234 3.36 -14.67 -0.84
C ARG A 234 2.48 -13.56 -0.27
N ARG A 235 1.39 -13.97 0.37
CA ARG A 235 0.42 -13.11 1.05
C ARG A 235 0.50 -13.30 2.56
N PHE A 236 -0.11 -12.36 3.29
CA PHE A 236 -0.44 -12.60 4.70
C PHE A 236 -1.70 -13.46 4.78
N PHE A 237 -1.54 -14.72 5.20
CA PHE A 237 -2.59 -15.74 5.12
C PHE A 237 -3.21 -15.82 3.72
N ASP A 238 -4.53 -15.76 3.61
CA ASP A 238 -5.29 -15.81 2.37
C ASP A 238 -5.82 -14.43 1.92
N VAL A 239 -5.35 -13.34 2.55
CA VAL A 239 -5.75 -11.95 2.25
C VAL A 239 -5.08 -11.46 0.95
N ASN A 240 -5.86 -11.20 -0.10
CA ASN A 240 -5.36 -10.82 -1.42
C ASN A 240 -4.75 -9.42 -1.46
N GLU A 241 -5.19 -8.57 -0.54
CA GLU A 241 -4.86 -7.16 -0.43
C GLU A 241 -3.55 -6.94 0.34
N LEU A 242 -2.88 -7.99 0.82
CA LEU A 242 -1.63 -7.90 1.56
C LEU A 242 -0.53 -8.73 0.89
N ILE A 243 0.54 -8.06 0.46
CA ILE A 243 1.71 -8.71 -0.13
C ILE A 243 2.87 -8.74 0.85
N CYS A 244 3.54 -9.89 0.94
CA CYS A 244 4.66 -10.05 1.84
C CYS A 244 5.94 -9.41 1.31
N LEU A 245 6.67 -8.81 2.23
CA LEU A 245 8.02 -8.30 2.04
C LEU A 245 9.06 -9.40 2.26
N ARG A 246 10.23 -9.17 1.68
CA ARG A 246 11.47 -9.92 1.84
C ARG A 246 12.40 -9.20 2.82
N VAL A 247 11.92 -9.03 4.05
CA VAL A 247 12.62 -8.28 5.10
C VAL A 247 13.95 -8.92 5.52
N GLU A 248 14.20 -10.18 5.12
CA GLU A 248 15.50 -10.83 5.29
C GLU A 248 16.61 -10.20 4.44
N ARG A 249 16.26 -9.38 3.44
CA ARG A 249 17.22 -8.61 2.66
C ARG A 249 17.54 -7.29 3.34
N GLU A 250 18.83 -6.95 3.38
CA GLU A 250 19.34 -5.76 4.04
C GLU A 250 18.75 -4.46 3.46
N ASP A 251 18.70 -4.31 2.13
CA ASP A 251 18.12 -3.12 1.46
C ASP A 251 16.64 -2.90 1.80
N VAL A 252 15.89 -3.99 1.94
CA VAL A 252 14.47 -3.97 2.32
C VAL A 252 14.33 -3.60 3.79
N PHE A 253 15.10 -4.24 4.67
CA PHE A 253 15.10 -3.96 6.10
C PHE A 253 15.45 -2.49 6.37
N GLU A 254 16.58 -2.01 5.83
CA GLU A 254 17.06 -0.65 6.03
C GLU A 254 16.00 0.38 5.63
N THR A 255 15.38 0.21 4.47
CA THR A 255 14.40 1.19 3.98
C THR A 255 13.10 1.13 4.78
N THR A 256 12.56 -0.06 5.01
CA THR A 256 11.27 -0.24 5.69
C THR A 256 11.34 0.05 7.20
N HIS A 257 12.52 0.00 7.80
CA HIS A 257 12.73 0.28 9.23
C HIS A 257 13.38 1.63 9.50
N ALA A 258 13.83 2.38 8.47
CA ALA A 258 14.52 3.66 8.65
C ALA A 258 13.76 4.63 9.57
N THR A 259 12.45 4.81 9.33
CA THR A 259 11.64 5.74 10.10
C THR A 259 11.42 5.25 11.54
N VAL A 260 11.10 3.97 11.77
CA VAL A 260 10.93 3.48 13.15
C VAL A 260 12.23 3.56 13.95
N LEU A 261 13.37 3.19 13.34
CA LEU A 261 14.67 3.24 14.00
C LEU A 261 15.08 4.69 14.32
N ARG A 262 14.77 5.64 13.42
CA ARG A 262 14.95 7.08 13.69
C ARG A 262 14.08 7.54 14.86
N LEU A 263 12.79 7.18 14.89
CA LEU A 263 11.89 7.54 15.99
C LEU A 263 12.38 7.00 17.34
N VAL A 264 12.91 5.77 17.37
CA VAL A 264 13.55 5.18 18.56
C VAL A 264 14.82 5.94 18.94
N SER A 265 15.67 6.27 17.97
CA SER A 265 16.92 7.03 18.21
C SER A 265 16.66 8.43 18.78
N ASP A 266 15.63 9.09 18.27
CA ASP A 266 15.16 10.40 18.72
C ASP A 266 14.47 10.35 20.10
N GLY A 267 14.20 9.15 20.62
CA GLY A 267 13.48 8.95 21.88
C GLY A 267 12.01 9.35 21.79
N VAL A 268 11.40 9.24 20.60
CA VAL A 268 9.95 9.41 20.41
C VAL A 268 9.21 8.18 20.90
N ILE A 269 9.72 6.98 20.58
CA ILE A 269 9.21 5.69 21.06
C ILE A 269 10.12 5.14 22.15
#